data_AF-A0A973D2V7-F1
#
_entry.id   AF-A0A973D2V7-F1
#
_cell.length_a   1.000
_cell.length_b   1.000
_cell.length_c   1.000
_cell.angle_alpha   90.00
_cell.angle_beta   90.00
_cell.angle_gamma   90.00
#
_symmetry.space_group_name_H-M   'P 1'
#
loop_
_entity.id
_entity.type
_entity.pdbx_description
1 polymer ?
#
loop_
_entity_poly.entity_id
_entity_poly.type
_entity_poly.pdbx_seq_one_letter_code
_entity_poly.pdbx_strand_id
1 'polypeptide(L)'
;VVPVLQDENDKRKSIFKPIGPKARFLNYDFDYGGQVENQLVHWENAGILAGAPNDKGSIVTAPIFKDTTDISGLSVVDLTNTARAYLDINCAHCHRDESLSIPEANYAGAAGDSGLTVEFNRDFDADPVRFGVCKTAVAGGYPQDDMGHNEYPRDVIPQHADRSYLLFRMNTNDGRHKMPELGRGSIHAEGVELIKAWINTLPANDCGLIL
;
A
#
# COMPACT_ATOMS: atom_id res chain seq x y z
N VAL A 1 2.65 -14.84 6.51
CA VAL A 1 3.68 -13.89 7.00
C VAL A 1 4.97 -14.66 7.19
N VAL A 2 6.11 -13.99 7.07
CA VAL A 2 7.45 -14.59 7.08
C VAL A 2 8.20 -14.15 8.34
N PRO A 3 9.08 -15.01 8.91
CA PRO A 3 9.85 -14.64 10.09
C PRO A 3 10.94 -13.62 9.75
N VAL A 4 11.13 -12.64 10.61
CA VAL A 4 12.30 -11.75 10.62
C VAL A 4 13.38 -12.44 11.46
N LEU A 5 14.31 -13.11 10.78
CA LEU A 5 15.31 -13.94 11.45
C LEU A 5 16.25 -13.08 12.30
N GLN A 6 16.40 -13.45 13.57
CA GLN A 6 17.23 -12.68 14.53
C GLN A 6 18.71 -13.06 14.46
N ASP A 7 19.01 -14.30 14.12
CA ASP A 7 20.37 -14.83 13.97
C ASP A 7 20.36 -16.10 13.11
N GLU A 8 21.55 -16.67 12.88
CA GLU A 8 21.74 -17.89 12.09
C GLU A 8 21.06 -19.14 12.66
N ASN A 9 20.75 -19.14 13.96
CA ASN A 9 20.10 -20.24 14.68
C ASN A 9 18.57 -20.10 14.71
N ASP A 10 18.02 -18.95 14.32
CA ASP A 10 16.58 -18.76 14.18
C ASP A 10 16.03 -19.59 13.01
N LYS A 11 15.37 -20.71 13.34
CA LYS A 11 14.76 -21.64 12.36
C LYS A 11 13.24 -21.53 12.29
N ARG A 12 12.67 -20.41 12.74
CA ARG A 12 11.22 -20.18 12.65
C ARG A 12 10.75 -20.27 11.20
N LYS A 13 9.51 -20.72 11.00
CA LYS A 13 8.92 -20.97 9.69
C LYS A 13 7.85 -19.93 9.38
N SER A 14 7.55 -19.76 8.11
CA SER A 14 6.39 -18.96 7.69
C SER A 14 5.11 -19.52 8.30
N ILE A 15 4.23 -18.62 8.74
CA ILE A 15 2.90 -18.96 9.25
C ILE A 15 1.83 -18.40 8.33
N PHE A 16 0.77 -19.18 8.16
CA PHE A 16 -0.39 -18.76 7.39
C PHE A 16 -1.22 -17.76 8.20
N LYS A 17 -1.49 -16.59 7.61
CA LYS A 17 -2.35 -15.56 8.20
C LYS A 17 -3.32 -15.08 7.12
N PRO A 18 -4.63 -15.36 7.23
CA PRO A 18 -5.61 -14.96 6.25
C PRO A 18 -5.58 -13.45 5.97
N ILE A 19 -5.90 -13.09 4.72
CA ILE A 19 -6.21 -11.70 4.36
C ILE A 19 -7.68 -11.49 4.72
N GLY A 20 -7.92 -10.83 5.85
CA GLY A 20 -9.26 -10.52 6.32
C GLY A 20 -9.67 -9.09 5.99
N PRO A 21 -10.97 -8.78 6.12
CA PRO A 21 -11.43 -7.39 6.09
C PRO A 21 -10.72 -6.58 7.18
N LYS A 22 -10.45 -5.30 6.89
CA LYS A 22 -9.96 -4.34 7.88
C LYS A 22 -11.08 -3.35 8.15
N ALA A 23 -11.33 -3.02 9.42
CA ALA A 23 -12.42 -2.13 9.83
C ALA A 23 -12.42 -0.79 9.07
N ARG A 24 -11.24 -0.23 8.78
CA ARG A 24 -11.09 1.01 7.99
C ARG A 24 -11.72 0.97 6.59
N PHE A 25 -11.88 -0.20 5.99
CA PHE A 25 -12.51 -0.39 4.67
C PHE A 25 -13.97 -0.81 4.76
N LEU A 26 -14.50 -1.01 5.96
CA LEU A 26 -15.90 -1.40 6.21
C LEU A 26 -16.66 -0.35 7.03
N ASN A 27 -16.00 0.68 7.56
CA ASN A 27 -16.65 1.68 8.41
C ASN A 27 -17.27 2.81 7.58
N TYR A 28 -18.35 2.48 6.86
CA TYR A 28 -19.13 3.42 6.07
C TYR A 28 -20.59 2.98 6.01
N ASP A 29 -21.49 3.91 5.68
CA ASP A 29 -22.91 3.60 5.51
C ASP A 29 -23.16 2.93 4.16
N PHE A 30 -23.86 1.79 4.19
CA PHE A 30 -24.22 1.01 3.00
C PHE A 30 -25.74 0.88 2.91
N ASP A 31 -26.29 0.97 1.69
CA ASP A 31 -27.72 0.77 1.42
C ASP A 31 -28.01 -0.69 1.09
N TYR A 32 -28.75 -1.36 1.96
CA TYR A 32 -29.17 -2.77 1.82
C TYR A 32 -30.49 -2.95 1.07
N GLY A 33 -30.83 -2.02 0.16
CA GLY A 33 -32.06 -2.08 -0.62
C GLY A 33 -33.25 -1.51 0.13
N GLY A 34 -33.07 -0.34 0.76
CA GLY A 34 -34.11 0.39 1.49
C GLY A 34 -33.80 0.62 2.97
N GLN A 35 -32.68 0.10 3.46
CA GLN A 35 -32.15 0.39 4.79
C GLN A 35 -30.69 0.80 4.66
N VAL A 36 -30.38 2.02 5.08
CA VAL A 36 -29.00 2.49 5.21
C VAL A 36 -28.51 2.17 6.61
N GLU A 37 -27.42 1.41 6.71
CA GLU A 37 -26.78 1.05 7.97
C GLU A 37 -25.26 1.02 7.80
N ASN A 38 -24.52 1.37 8.86
CA ASN A 38 -23.08 1.22 8.87
C ASN A 38 -22.70 -0.26 8.62
N GLN A 39 -21.83 -0.49 7.65
CA GLN A 39 -21.46 -1.82 7.17
C GLN A 39 -20.84 -2.71 8.25
N LEU A 40 -20.07 -2.15 9.20
CA LEU A 40 -19.57 -2.92 10.36
C LEU A 40 -20.72 -3.32 11.29
N VAL A 41 -21.62 -2.39 11.61
CA VAL A 41 -22.79 -2.66 12.48
C VAL A 41 -23.66 -3.76 11.87
N HIS A 42 -23.95 -3.66 10.57
CA HIS A 42 -24.75 -4.66 9.88
C HIS A 42 -24.12 -6.06 9.94
N TRP A 43 -22.81 -6.17 9.65
CA TRP A 43 -22.11 -7.47 9.66
C TRP A 43 -21.93 -8.04 11.08
N GLU A 44 -21.82 -7.20 12.10
CA GLU A 44 -21.84 -7.65 13.50
C GLU A 44 -23.22 -8.18 13.88
N ASN A 45 -24.29 -7.45 13.57
CA ASN A 45 -25.68 -7.87 13.85
C ASN A 45 -26.05 -9.17 13.13
N ALA A 46 -25.53 -9.37 11.92
CA ALA A 46 -25.71 -10.59 11.12
C ALA A 46 -24.84 -11.77 11.58
N GLY A 47 -23.92 -11.58 12.54
CA GLY A 47 -23.00 -12.62 12.99
C GLY A 47 -21.89 -12.99 12.00
N ILE A 48 -21.65 -12.15 10.98
CA ILE A 48 -20.58 -12.31 9.98
C ILE A 48 -19.23 -11.88 10.58
N LEU A 49 -19.24 -10.81 11.36
CA LEU A 49 -18.07 -10.30 12.09
C LEU A 49 -18.28 -10.41 13.59
N ALA A 50 -17.18 -10.61 14.31
CA ALA A 50 -17.13 -10.52 15.76
C ALA A 50 -15.94 -9.66 16.19
N GLY A 51 -16.10 -8.92 17.29
CA GLY A 51 -15.01 -8.16 17.90
C GLY A 51 -14.61 -6.88 17.15
N ALA A 52 -15.52 -6.25 16.39
CA ALA A 52 -15.23 -4.91 15.89
C ALA A 52 -15.27 -3.90 17.06
N PRO A 53 -14.55 -2.76 16.98
CA PRO A 53 -14.60 -1.74 18.01
C PRO A 53 -16.03 -1.27 18.26
N ASN A 54 -16.47 -1.17 19.52
CA ASN A 54 -17.82 -0.72 19.86
C ASN A 54 -18.10 0.69 19.35
N ASP A 55 -17.16 1.61 19.59
CA ASP A 55 -17.21 2.97 19.07
C ASP A 55 -16.73 3.02 17.62
N LYS A 56 -17.68 2.97 16.68
CA LYS A 56 -17.39 3.07 15.24
C LYS A 56 -16.86 4.44 14.83
N GLY A 57 -17.13 5.49 15.61
CA GLY A 57 -16.60 6.84 15.36
C GLY A 57 -15.11 6.98 15.63
N SER A 58 -14.54 6.11 16.48
CA SER A 58 -13.10 6.05 16.74
C SER A 58 -12.28 5.43 15.61
N ILE A 59 -12.93 4.77 14.65
CA ILE A 59 -12.27 4.06 13.56
C ILE A 59 -11.94 5.05 12.45
N VAL A 60 -10.64 5.25 12.20
CA VAL A 60 -10.18 6.00 11.01
C VAL A 60 -10.59 5.23 9.75
N THR A 61 -11.54 5.78 9.01
CA THR A 61 -12.05 5.22 7.75
C THR A 61 -11.12 5.57 6.58
N ALA A 62 -10.85 4.59 5.72
CA ALA A 62 -10.11 4.80 4.49
C ALA A 62 -11.03 5.37 3.40
N PRO A 63 -10.58 6.33 2.57
CA PRO A 63 -11.39 6.85 1.48
C PRO A 63 -11.85 5.76 0.50
N ILE A 64 -13.07 5.91 -0.01
CA ILE A 64 -13.60 5.03 -1.05
C ILE A 64 -13.06 5.50 -2.40
N PHE A 65 -12.24 4.68 -3.03
CA PHE A 65 -11.80 4.86 -4.41
C PHE A 65 -12.64 3.98 -5.35
N LYS A 66 -13.13 4.57 -6.44
CA LYS A 66 -13.84 3.89 -7.52
C LYS A 66 -13.15 4.22 -8.83
N ASP A 67 -13.33 3.37 -9.84
CA ASP A 67 -12.82 3.61 -11.20
C ASP A 67 -13.35 4.94 -11.78
N THR A 68 -14.51 5.40 -11.29
CA THR A 68 -15.14 6.66 -11.66
C THR A 68 -14.76 7.85 -10.77
N THR A 69 -13.83 7.69 -9.83
CA THR A 69 -13.39 8.80 -8.96
C THR A 69 -12.66 9.85 -9.80
N ASP A 70 -13.14 11.10 -9.75
CA ASP A 70 -12.45 12.23 -10.38
C ASP A 70 -11.21 12.63 -9.56
N ILE A 71 -10.06 12.12 -9.98
CA ILE A 71 -8.77 12.39 -9.35
C ILE A 71 -8.42 13.88 -9.42
N SER A 72 -8.83 14.60 -10.47
CA SER A 72 -8.48 16.02 -10.66
C SER A 72 -9.20 16.96 -9.70
N GLY A 73 -10.34 16.52 -9.16
CA GLY A 73 -11.12 17.25 -8.15
C GLY A 73 -10.67 17.02 -6.71
N LEU A 74 -9.73 16.10 -6.45
CA LEU A 74 -9.26 15.82 -5.09
C LEU A 74 -8.30 16.91 -4.59
N SER A 75 -8.46 17.32 -3.33
CA SER A 75 -7.43 18.12 -2.66
C SER A 75 -6.14 17.31 -2.49
N VAL A 76 -5.00 17.96 -2.26
CA VAL A 76 -3.71 17.27 -2.02
C VAL A 76 -3.80 16.27 -0.86
N VAL A 77 -4.55 16.63 0.19
CA VAL A 77 -4.76 15.78 1.38
C VAL A 77 -5.63 14.58 1.03
N ASP A 78 -6.74 14.79 0.32
CA ASP A 78 -7.65 13.71 -0.08
C ASP A 78 -6.99 12.76 -1.07
N LEU A 79 -6.20 13.30 -2.01
CA LEU A 79 -5.42 12.53 -2.97
C LEU A 79 -4.39 11.64 -2.24
N THR A 80 -3.67 12.20 -1.27
CA THR A 80 -2.70 11.45 -0.46
C THR A 80 -3.37 10.34 0.35
N ASN A 81 -4.50 10.63 1.01
CA ASN A 81 -5.25 9.62 1.76
C ASN A 81 -5.83 8.53 0.85
N THR A 82 -6.35 8.90 -0.32
CA THR A 82 -6.92 7.95 -1.29
C THR A 82 -5.82 7.05 -1.87
N ALA A 83 -4.66 7.61 -2.22
CA ALA A 83 -3.49 6.86 -2.67
C ALA A 83 -2.99 5.87 -1.59
N ARG A 84 -2.88 6.32 -0.34
CA ARG A 84 -2.48 5.44 0.78
C ARG A 84 -3.49 4.33 1.04
N ALA A 85 -4.79 4.61 0.94
CA ALA A 85 -5.83 3.59 1.09
C ALA A 85 -5.76 2.55 -0.04
N TYR A 86 -5.51 3.01 -1.27
CA TYR A 86 -5.30 2.15 -2.43
C TYR A 86 -4.07 1.24 -2.26
N LEU A 87 -2.94 1.79 -1.80
CA LEU A 87 -1.74 1.02 -1.52
C LEU A 87 -1.95 0.02 -0.37
N ASP A 88 -2.70 0.38 0.68
CA ASP A 88 -2.98 -0.54 1.78
C ASP A 88 -3.77 -1.76 1.28
N ILE A 89 -4.92 -1.54 0.65
CA ILE A 89 -5.81 -2.66 0.26
C ILE A 89 -5.17 -3.57 -0.80
N ASN A 90 -4.32 -3.02 -1.70
CA ASN A 90 -3.71 -3.78 -2.79
C ASN A 90 -2.30 -4.31 -2.50
N CYS A 91 -1.55 -3.70 -1.56
CA CYS A 91 -0.11 -3.98 -1.41
C CYS A 91 0.29 -4.31 0.04
N ALA A 92 -0.35 -3.72 1.06
CA ALA A 92 0.06 -3.88 2.46
C ALA A 92 -0.16 -5.29 3.01
N HIS A 93 -0.72 -6.23 2.24
CA HIS A 93 -0.67 -7.64 2.62
C HIS A 93 0.78 -8.16 2.71
N CYS A 94 1.60 -7.81 1.72
CA CYS A 94 3.01 -8.20 1.62
C CYS A 94 3.94 -7.08 2.14
N HIS A 95 3.59 -5.83 1.86
CA HIS A 95 4.36 -4.64 2.24
C HIS A 95 3.92 -4.10 3.59
N ARG A 96 4.24 -4.86 4.65
CA ARG A 96 3.96 -4.52 6.05
C ARG A 96 5.00 -5.16 6.96
N ASP A 97 5.29 -4.51 8.07
CA ASP A 97 6.18 -5.03 9.11
C ASP A 97 5.40 -5.47 10.37
N GLU A 98 6.13 -5.83 11.42
CA GLU A 98 5.57 -6.22 12.71
C GLU A 98 4.89 -5.08 13.48
N SER A 99 5.05 -3.82 13.07
CA SER A 99 4.76 -2.68 13.94
C SER A 99 3.27 -2.34 14.08
N LEU A 100 2.43 -2.68 13.08
CA LEU A 100 1.05 -2.19 13.03
C LEU A 100 -0.01 -3.27 12.84
N SER A 101 0.23 -4.28 12.00
CA SER A 101 -0.83 -5.21 11.57
C SER A 101 -0.51 -6.70 11.76
N ILE A 102 0.67 -7.01 12.30
CA ILE A 102 1.12 -8.38 12.60
C ILE A 102 1.41 -8.46 14.10
N PRO A 103 0.52 -9.06 14.91
CA PRO A 103 0.72 -9.18 16.35
C PRO A 103 1.81 -10.19 16.73
N GLU A 104 2.19 -11.10 15.83
CA GLU A 104 3.24 -12.07 16.05
C GLU A 104 4.62 -11.40 15.99
N ALA A 105 5.33 -11.39 17.12
CA ALA A 105 6.66 -10.78 17.21
C ALA A 105 7.67 -11.41 16.24
N ASN A 106 8.49 -10.57 15.61
CA ASN A 106 9.47 -10.90 14.59
C ASN A 106 8.85 -11.60 13.36
N TYR A 107 7.68 -11.14 12.92
CA TYR A 107 7.08 -11.54 11.64
C TYR A 107 6.74 -10.31 10.81
N ALA A 108 6.91 -10.44 9.50
CA ALA A 108 6.58 -9.42 8.53
C ALA A 108 5.73 -9.97 7.37
N GLY A 109 5.18 -9.08 6.56
CA GLY A 109 4.69 -9.46 5.24
C GLY A 109 5.85 -9.99 4.37
N ALA A 110 5.54 -10.71 3.29
CA ALA A 110 6.56 -11.34 2.45
C ALA A 110 7.58 -10.36 1.83
N ALA A 111 7.25 -9.06 1.81
CA ALA A 111 8.13 -7.99 1.35
C ALA A 111 8.38 -6.93 2.44
N GLY A 112 8.14 -7.28 3.72
CA GLY A 112 8.23 -6.31 4.83
C GLY A 112 9.65 -5.87 5.17
N ASP A 113 10.66 -6.66 4.82
CA ASP A 113 12.08 -6.34 4.95
C ASP A 113 12.61 -5.45 3.81
N SER A 114 11.82 -5.25 2.75
CA SER A 114 12.19 -4.39 1.62
C SER A 114 12.33 -2.91 2.00
N GLY A 115 11.81 -2.51 3.17
CA GLY A 115 11.68 -1.13 3.64
C GLY A 115 10.44 -0.38 3.13
N LEU A 116 9.61 -1.02 2.30
CA LEU A 116 8.34 -0.47 1.81
C LEU A 116 7.20 -1.09 2.62
N THR A 117 6.55 -0.30 3.48
CA THR A 117 5.47 -0.73 4.38
C THR A 117 4.28 0.24 4.35
N VAL A 118 3.31 -0.05 3.46
CA VAL A 118 2.29 0.91 2.97
C VAL A 118 0.93 0.79 3.67
N GLU A 119 0.94 0.42 4.95
CA GLU A 119 -0.28 0.29 5.76
C GLU A 119 -0.93 1.66 5.97
N PHE A 120 -2.26 1.76 5.80
CA PHE A 120 -2.95 3.06 5.84
C PHE A 120 -2.84 3.75 7.20
N ASN A 121 -2.81 2.98 8.30
CA ASN A 121 -2.65 3.50 9.66
C ASN A 121 -1.22 3.89 10.03
N ARG A 122 -0.26 3.74 9.12
CA ARG A 122 1.09 4.29 9.32
C ARG A 122 1.06 5.80 9.11
N ASP A 123 1.72 6.55 9.98
CA ASP A 123 1.89 7.98 9.81
C ASP A 123 2.83 8.26 8.63
N PHE A 124 2.30 8.87 7.58
CA PHE A 124 3.06 9.22 6.37
C PHE A 124 3.99 10.41 6.62
N ASP A 125 3.57 11.40 7.38
CA ASP A 125 4.34 12.63 7.59
C ASP A 125 5.54 12.36 8.51
N ALA A 126 5.40 11.42 9.44
CA ALA A 126 6.49 11.00 10.31
C ALA A 126 7.58 10.19 9.58
N ASP A 127 7.22 9.35 8.60
CA ASP A 127 8.17 8.47 7.90
C ASP A 127 7.73 8.16 6.44
N PRO A 128 7.85 9.14 5.51
CA PRO A 128 7.42 8.97 4.13
C PRO A 128 8.27 7.95 3.34
N VAL A 129 9.47 7.62 3.83
CA VAL A 129 10.35 6.60 3.22
C VAL A 129 9.69 5.22 3.26
N ARG A 130 8.86 4.92 4.27
CA ARG A 130 8.08 3.68 4.33
C ARG A 130 7.07 3.54 3.21
N PHE A 131 6.66 4.65 2.60
CA PHE A 131 5.79 4.69 1.43
C PHE A 131 6.58 4.80 0.11
N GLY A 132 7.91 4.67 0.17
CA GLY A 132 8.80 4.61 -0.99
C GLY A 132 9.46 5.93 -1.34
N VAL A 133 9.11 7.05 -0.68
CA VAL A 133 9.66 8.38 -1.00
C VAL A 133 11.17 8.38 -0.80
N CYS A 134 11.91 8.59 -1.89
CA CYS A 134 13.37 8.53 -1.96
C CYS A 134 14.00 7.22 -1.46
N LYS A 135 13.20 6.18 -1.26
CA LYS A 135 13.67 4.86 -0.87
C LYS A 135 14.36 4.20 -2.06
N THR A 136 15.55 3.63 -1.84
CA THR A 136 16.23 2.84 -2.86
C THR A 136 15.37 1.68 -3.34
N ALA A 137 15.28 1.54 -4.66
CA ALA A 137 14.68 0.40 -5.33
C ALA A 137 15.58 -0.83 -5.19
N VAL A 138 15.27 -1.71 -4.22
CA VAL A 138 16.07 -2.92 -3.94
C VAL A 138 15.54 -4.18 -4.65
N ALA A 139 14.24 -4.23 -4.96
CA ALA A 139 13.55 -5.41 -5.49
C ALA A 139 13.37 -5.35 -7.02
N GLY A 140 13.34 -6.49 -7.72
CA GLY A 140 13.12 -6.57 -9.19
C GLY A 140 14.32 -6.19 -10.08
N GLY A 141 15.24 -5.35 -9.58
CA GLY A 141 16.57 -5.11 -10.17
C GLY A 141 16.54 -4.64 -11.61
N TYR A 142 16.01 -3.43 -11.86
CA TYR A 142 16.14 -2.81 -13.17
C TYR A 142 17.64 -2.65 -13.48
N PRO A 143 18.12 -3.18 -14.62
CA PRO A 143 19.55 -3.20 -14.90
C PRO A 143 20.06 -1.77 -15.05
N GLN A 144 21.28 -1.55 -14.58
CA GLN A 144 22.03 -0.38 -15.01
C GLN A 144 22.42 -0.56 -16.47
N ASP A 145 22.43 0.52 -17.25
CA ASP A 145 23.05 0.51 -18.57
C ASP A 145 24.58 0.39 -18.48
N ASP A 146 25.24 0.30 -19.63
CA ASP A 146 26.70 0.18 -19.72
C ASP A 146 27.45 1.39 -19.11
N MET A 147 26.76 2.49 -18.85
CA MET A 147 27.27 3.71 -18.22
C MET A 147 26.95 3.78 -16.72
N GLY A 148 26.33 2.73 -16.16
CA GLY A 148 25.96 2.66 -14.74
C GLY A 148 24.65 3.37 -14.39
N HIS A 149 23.88 3.85 -15.38
CA HIS A 149 22.61 4.53 -15.14
C HIS A 149 21.49 3.53 -14.85
N ASN A 150 20.83 3.69 -13.71
CA ASN A 150 19.61 2.97 -13.38
C ASN A 150 18.41 3.90 -13.65
N GLU A 151 17.53 3.50 -14.57
CA GLU A 151 16.31 4.24 -14.93
C GLU A 151 15.37 4.41 -13.74
N TYR A 152 15.36 3.43 -12.83
CA TYR A 152 14.47 3.35 -11.67
C TYR A 152 15.25 3.18 -10.35
N PRO A 153 16.02 4.20 -9.92
CA PRO A 153 16.89 4.09 -8.75
C PRO A 153 16.13 4.16 -7.42
N ARG A 154 14.90 4.70 -7.42
CA ARG A 154 14.06 4.89 -6.24
C ARG A 154 12.65 4.34 -6.47
N ASP A 155 12.00 3.92 -5.38
CA ASP A 155 10.61 3.48 -5.43
C ASP A 155 9.67 4.65 -5.77
N VAL A 156 9.81 5.80 -5.11
CA VAL A 156 9.08 7.04 -5.41
C VAL A 156 10.06 8.22 -5.46
N ILE A 157 10.01 8.98 -6.54
CA ILE A 157 10.69 10.26 -6.72
C ILE A 157 9.60 11.34 -6.79
N PRO A 158 9.47 12.20 -5.76
CA PRO A 158 8.47 13.27 -5.76
C PRO A 158 8.53 14.12 -7.03
N GLN A 159 7.37 14.46 -7.62
CA GLN A 159 7.24 15.19 -8.89
C GLN A 159 7.69 14.43 -10.16
N HIS A 160 8.21 13.20 -10.04
CA HIS A 160 8.74 12.42 -11.16
C HIS A 160 8.16 11.00 -11.16
N ALA A 161 6.84 10.91 -11.32
CA ALA A 161 6.11 9.64 -11.30
C ALA A 161 6.54 8.68 -12.43
N ASP A 162 6.90 9.21 -13.59
CA ASP A 162 7.42 8.49 -14.75
C ASP A 162 8.76 7.77 -14.48
N ARG A 163 9.55 8.30 -13.55
CA ARG A 163 10.83 7.74 -13.09
C ARG A 163 10.74 7.00 -11.76
N SER A 164 9.54 6.87 -11.21
CA SER A 164 9.28 6.21 -9.95
C SER A 164 9.00 4.73 -10.16
N TYR A 165 9.84 3.87 -9.59
CA TYR A 165 9.75 2.43 -9.84
C TYR A 165 8.45 1.82 -9.33
N LEU A 166 7.89 2.34 -8.22
CA LEU A 166 6.60 1.90 -7.69
C LEU A 166 5.52 1.98 -8.77
N LEU A 167 5.44 3.11 -9.48
CA LEU A 167 4.47 3.31 -10.55
C LEU A 167 4.74 2.39 -11.75
N PHE A 168 6.00 2.26 -12.17
CA PHE A 168 6.38 1.34 -13.23
C PHE A 168 5.98 -0.11 -12.92
N ARG A 169 6.28 -0.60 -11.70
CA ARG A 169 5.90 -1.95 -11.26
C ARG A 169 4.37 -2.13 -11.24
N MET A 170 3.61 -1.08 -10.94
CA MET A 170 2.15 -1.08 -11.06
C MET A 170 1.67 -1.09 -12.52
N ASN A 171 2.45 -0.58 -13.47
CA ASN A 171 2.03 -0.35 -14.86
C ASN A 171 2.70 -1.27 -15.89
N THR A 172 3.20 -2.44 -15.50
CA THR A 172 3.86 -3.40 -16.40
C THR A 172 3.33 -4.82 -16.22
N ASN A 173 3.25 -5.61 -17.30
CA ASN A 173 2.96 -7.05 -17.20
C ASN A 173 4.21 -7.93 -17.30
N ASP A 174 5.41 -7.33 -17.36
CA ASP A 174 6.66 -8.06 -17.29
C ASP A 174 6.76 -8.79 -15.94
N GLY A 175 6.88 -10.12 -15.99
CA GLY A 175 6.94 -10.98 -14.80
C GLY A 175 8.08 -10.65 -13.85
N ARG A 176 9.15 -10.01 -14.32
CA ARG A 176 10.28 -9.58 -13.48
C ARG A 176 9.93 -8.37 -12.61
N HIS A 177 9.04 -7.51 -13.09
CA HIS A 177 8.82 -6.19 -12.50
C HIS A 177 7.40 -5.98 -11.98
N LYS A 178 6.42 -6.73 -12.50
CA LYS A 178 5.01 -6.56 -12.15
C LYS A 178 4.77 -6.84 -10.67
N MET A 179 3.88 -6.08 -10.06
CA MET A 179 3.41 -6.31 -8.69
C MET A 179 1.88 -6.39 -8.61
N PRO A 180 1.32 -7.34 -7.85
CA PRO A 180 2.00 -8.48 -7.24
C PRO A 180 2.61 -9.43 -8.30
N GLU A 181 3.70 -10.09 -7.94
CA GLU A 181 4.48 -10.96 -8.85
C GLU A 181 3.62 -12.10 -9.42
N LEU A 182 2.71 -12.62 -8.61
CA LEU A 182 1.82 -13.72 -8.93
C LEU A 182 0.35 -13.27 -8.88
N GLY A 183 -0.48 -13.88 -9.73
CA GLY A 183 -1.93 -13.67 -9.73
C GLY A 183 -2.40 -12.42 -10.48
N ARG A 184 -1.52 -11.45 -10.78
CA ARG A 184 -1.87 -10.30 -11.63
C ARG A 184 -1.68 -10.61 -13.11
N GLY A 185 -2.77 -10.46 -13.87
CA GLY A 185 -2.80 -10.56 -15.34
C GLY A 185 -3.23 -9.29 -16.07
N SER A 186 -3.74 -8.28 -15.36
CA SER A 186 -4.17 -6.99 -15.91
C SER A 186 -3.60 -5.83 -15.10
N ILE A 187 -3.48 -4.67 -15.74
CA ILE A 187 -3.14 -3.41 -15.09
C ILE A 187 -4.46 -2.74 -14.71
N HIS A 188 -4.56 -2.28 -13.47
CA HIS A 188 -5.65 -1.41 -13.03
C HIS A 188 -5.25 0.03 -13.34
N ALA A 189 -5.74 0.56 -14.47
CA ALA A 189 -5.29 1.82 -15.03
C ALA A 189 -5.66 3.02 -14.13
N GLU A 190 -6.83 2.98 -13.52
CA GLU A 190 -7.37 4.00 -12.63
C GLU A 190 -6.53 4.09 -11.36
N GLY A 191 -6.13 2.95 -10.79
CA GLY A 191 -5.19 2.89 -9.69
C GLY A 191 -3.78 3.40 -10.04
N VAL A 192 -3.31 3.16 -11.28
CA VAL A 192 -2.05 3.72 -11.77
C VAL A 192 -2.14 5.24 -11.86
N GLU A 193 -3.21 5.79 -12.44
CA GLU A 193 -3.38 7.25 -12.53
C GLU A 193 -3.53 7.91 -11.15
N LEU A 194 -4.19 7.26 -10.18
CA LEU A 194 -4.25 7.72 -8.79
C LEU A 194 -2.85 7.85 -8.17
N ILE A 195 -2.03 6.80 -8.27
CA ILE A 195 -0.68 6.81 -7.70
C ILE A 195 0.24 7.77 -8.45
N LYS A 196 0.10 7.90 -9.77
CA LYS A 196 0.82 8.89 -10.56
C LYS A 196 0.50 10.31 -10.12
N ALA A 197 -0.78 10.64 -9.96
CA ALA A 197 -1.22 11.94 -9.48
C ALA A 197 -0.69 12.23 -8.07
N TRP A 198 -0.74 11.24 -7.18
CA TRP A 198 -0.16 11.36 -5.84
C TRP A 198 1.35 11.63 -5.85
N ILE A 199 2.14 10.86 -6.61
CA ILE A 199 3.59 11.10 -6.70
C ILE A 199 3.89 12.51 -7.22
N ASN A 200 3.13 12.97 -8.21
CA ASN A 200 3.27 14.30 -8.80
C ASN A 200 2.74 15.44 -7.90
N THR A 201 2.02 15.14 -6.82
CA THR A 201 1.60 16.17 -5.85
C THR A 201 2.54 16.30 -4.66
N LEU A 202 3.48 15.36 -4.48
CA LEU A 202 4.41 15.36 -3.36
C LEU A 202 5.32 16.61 -3.41
N PRO A 203 5.75 17.15 -2.25
CA PRO A 203 6.73 18.22 -2.20
C PRO A 203 7.99 17.87 -3.00
N ALA A 204 8.47 18.81 -3.83
CA ALA A 204 9.61 18.58 -4.71
C ALA A 204 10.85 18.11 -3.92
N ASN A 205 11.44 17.01 -4.38
CA ASN A 205 12.65 16.41 -3.81
C ASN A 205 13.30 15.53 -4.87
N ASP A 206 14.57 15.77 -5.17
CA ASP A 206 15.31 15.04 -6.20
C ASP A 206 15.85 13.67 -5.72
N CYS A 207 15.68 13.34 -4.44
CA CYS A 207 16.21 12.14 -3.80
C CYS A 207 17.73 11.97 -3.95
N GLY A 208 18.46 13.09 -4.10
CA GLY A 208 19.91 13.13 -4.36
C GLY A 208 20.29 12.68 -5.76
N LEU A 209 19.35 12.74 -6.72
CA LEU A 209 19.57 12.36 -8.11
C LEU A 209 19.76 13.60 -8.99
N ILE A 210 20.43 13.41 -10.12
CA ILE A 210 20.41 14.38 -11.22
C ILE A 210 19.21 14.01 -12.08
N LEU A 211 18.16 14.85 -12.01
CA LEU A 211 16.88 14.60 -12.66
C LEU A 211 16.74 15.30 -14.00
#